data_AF-A0AAW6P4B8-F1
#
_entry.id   AF-A0AAW6P4B8-F1
#
_cell.length_a   1.000
_cell.length_b   1.000
_cell.length_c   1.000
_cell.angle_alpha   90.00
_cell.angle_beta   90.00
_cell.angle_gamma   90.00
#
_symmetry.space_group_name_H-M   'P 1'
#
loop_
_entity.id
_entity.type
_entity.pdbx_description
1 polymer ?
#
loop_
_entity_poly.entity_id
_entity_poly.type
_entity_poly.pdbx_seq_one_letter_code
_entity_poly.pdbx_strand_id
1 'polypeptide(L)' 'MSSLRDALARFPRLDLIGAPTPLDKLERLSAQLGRELFVKRD' A
#
# COMPACT_ATOMS: atom_id res chain seq x y z
N MET A 1 19.71 -10.94 7.44
CA MET A 1 19.17 -10.07 6.36
C MET A 1 18.64 -8.82 7.02
N SER A 2 19.07 -7.62 6.62
CA SER A 2 18.47 -6.38 7.16
C SER A 2 17.05 -6.23 6.62
N SER A 3 16.12 -5.72 7.43
CA SER A 3 14.77 -5.45 6.94
C SER A 3 14.79 -4.29 5.94
N LEU A 4 13.79 -4.22 5.06
CA LEU A 4 13.61 -3.07 4.17
C LEU A 4 13.51 -1.75 4.95
N ARG A 5 12.88 -1.79 6.14
CA ARG A 5 12.77 -0.64 7.03
C ARG A 5 14.14 -0.12 7.46
N ASP A 6 15.04 -1.02 7.87
CA ASP A 6 16.39 -0.64 8.32
C ASP A 6 17.22 -0.07 7.18
N ALA A 7 17.11 -0.66 5.99
CA ALA A 7 17.81 -0.20 4.79
C ALA A 7 17.37 1.21 4.34
N LEU A 8 16.11 1.56 4.59
CA LEU A 8 15.54 2.87 4.21
C LEU A 8 15.76 3.95 5.28
N ALA A 9 16.00 3.60 6.54
CA ALA A 9 16.14 4.55 7.64
C ALA A 9 17.33 5.52 7.49
N ARG A 10 18.33 5.18 6.66
CA ARG A 10 19.50 6.03 6.37
C ARG A 10 19.22 7.20 5.43
N PHE A 11 18.05 7.25 4.79
CA PHE A 11 17.68 8.32 3.86
C PHE A 11 16.75 9.33 4.56
N PRO A 12 17.11 10.62 4.67
CA PRO A 12 16.25 11.63 5.26
C PRO A 12 15.00 11.83 4.40
N ARG A 13 13.83 11.95 5.04
CA ARG A 13 12.53 12.11 4.38
C ARG A 13 11.63 13.03 5.19
N LEU A 14 10.91 13.91 4.50
CA LEU A 14 9.87 14.75 5.11
C LEU A 14 8.61 13.92 5.34
N ASP A 15 7.99 14.07 6.50
CA ASP A 15 6.72 13.43 6.81
C ASP A 15 5.56 14.28 6.25
N LEU A 16 5.21 14.04 4.98
CA LEU A 16 4.17 14.77 4.25
C LEU A 16 2.81 14.07 4.30
N ILE A 17 2.80 12.74 4.38
CA ILE A 17 1.60 11.90 4.39
C ILE A 17 1.67 11.07 5.67
N GLY A 18 0.90 11.47 6.69
CA GLY A 18 1.04 10.92 8.03
C GLY A 18 0.56 9.48 8.19
N ALA A 19 -0.64 9.16 7.69
CA ALA A 19 -1.19 7.81 7.78
C ALA A 19 -1.03 7.05 6.46
N PRO A 20 -0.84 5.72 6.48
CA PRO A 20 -0.90 4.90 5.27
C PRO A 20 -2.25 5.08 4.57
N THR A 21 -2.23 5.21 3.25
CA THR A 21 -3.47 5.28 2.46
C THR A 21 -4.25 3.96 2.54
N PRO A 22 -5.59 3.97 2.46
CA PRO A 22 -6.39 2.77 2.48
C PRO A 22 -6.05 1.76 1.37
N LEU A 23 -6.30 0.48 1.65
CA LEU A 23 -6.30 -0.61 0.68
C LEU A 23 -7.71 -1.20 0.66
N ASP A 24 -8.45 -0.94 -0.42
CA ASP A 24 -9.86 -1.31 -0.50
C ASP A 24 -10.05 -2.49 -1.44
N LYS A 25 -10.92 -3.44 -1.08
CA LYS A 25 -11.35 -4.51 -1.97
C LYS A 25 -12.39 -4.00 -2.96
N LEU A 26 -12.19 -4.28 -4.25
CA LEU A 26 -13.12 -3.94 -5.31
C LEU A 26 -14.16 -5.04 -5.46
N GLU A 27 -15.13 -5.13 -4.55
CA GLU A 27 -16.08 -6.25 -4.47
C GLU A 27 -16.79 -6.54 -5.80
N ARG A 28 -17.41 -5.52 -6.41
CA ARG A 28 -18.17 -5.66 -7.67
C ARG A 28 -17.29 -6.11 -8.83
N LEU A 29 -16.12 -5.48 -8.97
CA LEU A 29 -15.20 -5.79 -10.07
C LEU A 29 -14.57 -7.18 -9.89
N SER A 30 -14.29 -7.54 -8.64
CA SER A 30 -13.79 -8.87 -8.30
C SER A 30 -14.80 -9.94 -8.70
N ALA A 31 -16.09 -9.74 -8.38
CA ALA A 31 -17.16 -10.65 -8.77
C ALA A 31 -17.32 -10.72 -10.30
N GLN A 32 -17.25 -9.60 -11.00
CA GLN A 32 -17.37 -9.55 -12.46
C GLN A 32 -16.23 -10.28 -13.18
N LEU A 33 -15.00 -10.21 -12.64
CA LEU A 33 -13.80 -10.80 -13.27
C LEU A 33 -13.42 -12.16 -12.70
N GLY A 34 -14.12 -12.65 -11.68
CA GLY A 34 -13.84 -13.94 -11.04
C GLY A 34 -12.50 -14.01 -10.32
N ARG A 35 -11.91 -12.88 -9.91
CA ARG A 35 -10.65 -12.83 -9.13
C ARG A 35 -10.70 -11.72 -8.09
N GLU A 36 -9.97 -11.88 -6.99
CA GLU A 36 -9.88 -10.81 -5.99
C GLU A 36 -9.04 -9.63 -6.51
N LEU A 37 -9.60 -8.44 -6.38
CA LEU A 37 -8.99 -7.19 -6.78
C LEU A 37 -9.03 -6.20 -5.61
N PHE A 38 -7.89 -5.55 -5.40
CA PHE A 38 -7.71 -4.52 -4.39
C PHE A 38 -7.11 -3.27 -5.04
N VAL A 39 -7.43 -2.10 -4.50
CA VAL A 39 -6.88 -0.81 -4.94
C VAL A 39 -6.20 -0.12 -3.76
N LYS A 40 -4.95 0.30 -3.97
CA LYS A 40 -4.20 1.16 -3.05
C LYS A 40 -4.56 2.62 -3.34
N ARG A 41 -5.01 3.38 -2.33
CA ARG A 41 -5.53 4.75 -2.48
C ARG A 41 -4.42 5.82 -2.39
N ASP A 42 -3.30 5.55 -3.03
CA ASP A 42 -2.20 6.53 -3.18
C ASP A 42 -2.58 7.65 -4.15
#